data_AF-A0A1G9TQD8-F1
#
_entry.id   AF-A0A1G9TQD8-F1
#
_cell.length_a   1.000
_cell.length_b   1.000
_cell.length_c   1.000
_cell.angle_alpha   90.00
_cell.angle_beta   90.00
_cell.angle_gamma   90.00
#
_symmetry.space_group_name_H-M   'P 1'
#
loop_
_entity.id
_entity.type
_entity.pdbx_description
1 polymer ?
#
loop_
_entity_poly.entity_id
_entity_poly.type
_entity_poly.pdbx_seq_one_letter_code
_entity_poly.pdbx_strand_id
1 'polypeptide(L)'
;MIAVVGGGIAGLAAAYRLQQQGHEVQVFEASDQVGGLAALYETPGDPIEKFYHHLSKSEETIVELAEELGVADRLEWRIGKNAYYVDGVVHPLDKPWEILAYPHMSVYDKFRLGMLTMEIDVRGGKPKFDTYDDLEAYEDVPIKQFLLDHTTRGVYENFFEPLLRAKFGSRMDDVSAAWLLGRIKFRGERDLLKGEYLGYFRGGFRPLLDALVDAVGRENITTDARVSEVDVDDGAVSAVTVETDSETQTHDTDSVVVAAMPNVLEDLVGYECDIDFQGAVCAVVTMDEPLTDTYWLNIGHEAPFGALIEHTNFVPPRRYGGQHLLYVASYIQDYDEWLWQADDEEVEDRWLSHIGDMFPEFDRDSVQEVRIARNPRAAPVYERGYLDLVVPYDLGQETVEGVYYAGMASRAQYPERSLNGGIVAGYECADRIDEKS
;
A
#
# COMPACT_ATOMS: atom_id res chain seq x y z
N MET A 1 12.38 27.06 -11.03
CA MET A 1 11.24 26.39 -10.38
C MET A 1 11.42 24.89 -10.56
N ILE A 2 10.93 24.08 -9.62
CA ILE A 2 10.95 22.62 -9.69
C ILE A 2 9.53 22.12 -9.94
N ALA A 3 9.32 21.37 -11.01
CA ALA A 3 8.04 20.76 -11.32
C ALA A 3 7.89 19.39 -10.62
N VAL A 4 6.75 19.14 -9.99
CA VAL A 4 6.41 17.84 -9.41
C VAL A 4 5.24 17.24 -10.18
N VAL A 5 5.46 16.06 -10.76
CA VAL A 5 4.47 15.32 -11.55
C VAL A 5 3.78 14.28 -10.66
N GLY A 6 2.54 14.55 -10.28
CA GLY A 6 1.71 13.70 -9.44
C GLY A 6 1.48 14.30 -8.05
N GLY A 7 0.21 14.57 -7.73
CA GLY A 7 -0.28 15.08 -6.43
C GLY A 7 -0.55 13.98 -5.41
N GLY A 8 0.13 12.85 -5.48
CA GLY A 8 0.11 11.81 -4.45
C GLY A 8 0.92 12.21 -3.20
N ILE A 9 0.90 11.36 -2.16
CA ILE A 9 1.64 11.63 -0.91
C ILE A 9 3.14 11.91 -1.15
N ALA A 10 3.76 11.19 -2.10
CA ALA A 10 5.17 11.36 -2.44
C ALA A 10 5.47 12.72 -3.09
N GLY A 11 4.62 13.14 -4.03
CA GLY A 11 4.79 14.44 -4.70
C GLY A 11 4.51 15.61 -3.75
N LEU A 12 3.47 15.52 -2.92
CA LEU A 12 3.18 16.54 -1.90
C LEU A 12 4.30 16.63 -0.85
N ALA A 13 4.86 15.48 -0.42
CA ALA A 13 5.99 15.46 0.50
C ALA A 13 7.27 16.06 -0.14
N ALA A 14 7.55 15.73 -1.40
CA ALA A 14 8.67 16.32 -2.14
C ALA A 14 8.51 17.84 -2.25
N ALA A 15 7.32 18.32 -2.63
CA ALA A 15 7.05 19.75 -2.76
C ALA A 15 7.20 20.49 -1.43
N TYR A 16 6.64 19.93 -0.34
CA TYR A 16 6.78 20.48 0.99
C TYR A 16 8.25 20.58 1.43
N ARG A 17 9.03 19.51 1.23
CA ARG A 17 10.45 19.47 1.58
C ARG A 17 11.30 20.45 0.79
N LEU A 18 11.08 20.53 -0.53
CA LEU A 18 11.74 21.49 -1.42
C LEU A 18 11.44 22.94 -1.03
N GLN A 19 10.20 23.26 -0.68
CA GLN A 19 9.84 24.60 -0.20
C GLN A 19 10.48 24.94 1.15
N GLN A 20 10.61 23.98 2.07
CA GLN A 20 11.37 24.17 3.31
C GLN A 20 12.84 24.49 3.04
N GLN A 21 13.40 23.97 1.95
CA GLN A 21 14.76 24.24 1.47
C GLN A 21 14.87 25.56 0.69
N GLY A 22 13.74 26.25 0.44
CA GLY A 22 13.71 27.56 -0.20
C GLY A 22 13.52 27.53 -1.72
N HIS A 23 13.18 26.37 -2.28
CA HIS A 23 12.90 26.23 -3.71
C HIS A 23 11.47 26.67 -4.07
N GLU A 24 11.32 27.22 -5.28
CA GLU A 24 10.02 27.47 -5.89
C GLU A 24 9.52 26.19 -6.56
N VAL A 25 8.31 25.74 -6.24
CA VAL A 25 7.79 24.43 -6.65
C VAL A 25 6.36 24.56 -7.19
N GLN A 26 6.06 23.83 -8.26
CA GLN A 26 4.69 23.63 -8.76
C GLN A 26 4.37 22.13 -8.86
N VAL A 27 3.25 21.72 -8.28
CA VAL A 27 2.72 20.35 -8.37
C VAL A 27 1.63 20.29 -9.44
N PHE A 28 1.75 19.34 -10.36
CA PHE A 28 0.76 19.06 -11.40
C PHE A 28 0.15 17.67 -11.18
N GLU A 29 -1.17 17.62 -10.99
CA GLU A 29 -1.94 16.39 -10.79
C GLU A 29 -2.95 16.23 -11.93
N ALA A 30 -2.91 15.07 -12.58
CA ALA A 30 -3.73 14.80 -13.76
C ALA A 30 -5.22 14.57 -13.44
N SER A 31 -5.54 14.14 -12.22
CA SER A 31 -6.91 13.97 -11.75
C SER A 31 -7.46 15.23 -11.08
N ASP A 32 -8.77 15.22 -10.80
CA ASP A 32 -9.50 16.31 -10.15
C ASP A 32 -9.20 16.43 -8.64
N GLN A 33 -8.42 15.49 -8.09
CA GLN A 33 -8.13 15.39 -6.65
C GLN A 33 -6.72 14.91 -6.37
N VAL A 34 -6.12 15.45 -5.31
CA VAL A 34 -4.84 14.98 -4.77
C VAL A 34 -5.01 13.74 -3.87
N GLY A 35 -3.88 13.12 -3.51
CA GLY A 35 -3.80 12.01 -2.56
C GLY A 35 -3.48 10.66 -3.19
N GLY A 36 -3.63 10.51 -4.52
CA GLY A 36 -3.26 9.29 -5.24
C GLY A 36 -3.94 8.03 -4.67
N LEU A 37 -3.15 7.04 -4.24
CA LEU A 37 -3.67 5.82 -3.62
C LEU A 37 -4.33 6.03 -2.24
N ALA A 38 -4.20 7.22 -1.65
CA ALA A 38 -4.93 7.64 -0.45
C ALA A 38 -6.19 8.45 -0.80
N ALA A 39 -6.66 8.40 -2.04
CA ALA A 39 -7.92 9.00 -2.45
C ALA A 39 -9.09 8.48 -1.61
N LEU A 40 -10.11 9.33 -1.46
CA LEU A 40 -11.17 9.15 -0.48
C LEU A 40 -12.54 9.06 -1.14
N TYR A 41 -13.45 8.40 -0.43
CA TYR A 41 -14.88 8.43 -0.61
C TYR A 41 -15.51 9.18 0.57
N GLU A 42 -16.48 10.04 0.27
CA GLU A 42 -17.28 10.67 1.31
C GLU A 42 -18.25 9.66 1.94
N THR A 43 -18.48 9.81 3.24
CA THR A 43 -19.51 9.09 4.01
C THR A 43 -20.34 10.12 4.79
N PRO A 44 -21.43 9.72 5.46
CA PRO A 44 -22.16 10.64 6.34
C PRO A 44 -21.35 11.16 7.55
N GLY A 45 -20.15 10.63 7.80
CA GLY A 45 -19.23 11.07 8.86
C GLY A 45 -17.82 11.35 8.33
N ASP A 46 -16.81 10.66 8.85
CA ASP A 46 -15.46 10.75 8.32
C ASP A 46 -15.40 10.18 6.88
N PRO A 47 -14.53 10.70 6.01
CA PRO A 47 -14.25 10.04 4.75
C PRO A 47 -13.56 8.69 4.98
N ILE A 48 -13.62 7.83 3.97
CA ILE A 48 -12.96 6.53 3.94
C ILE A 48 -12.10 6.41 2.68
N GLU A 49 -10.96 5.74 2.77
CA GLU A 49 -10.07 5.55 1.63
C GLU A 49 -10.69 4.60 0.57
N LYS A 50 -10.32 4.77 -0.70
CA LYS A 50 -10.76 3.85 -1.78
C LYS A 50 -10.12 2.46 -1.65
N PHE A 51 -8.94 2.41 -1.04
CA PHE A 51 -8.20 1.20 -0.70
C PHE A 51 -7.95 1.20 0.80
N TYR A 52 -7.99 0.04 1.44
CA TYR A 52 -7.75 -0.05 2.89
C TYR A 52 -6.35 0.47 3.26
N HIS A 53 -6.26 1.24 4.34
CA HIS A 53 -5.00 1.76 4.87
C HIS A 53 -4.99 1.75 6.40
N HIS A 54 -3.82 1.48 6.97
CA HIS A 54 -3.50 1.70 8.37
C HIS A 54 -2.00 1.90 8.47
N LEU A 55 -1.54 2.48 9.58
CA LEU A 55 -0.13 2.66 9.86
C LEU A 55 0.39 1.58 10.81
N SER A 56 1.61 1.14 10.56
CA SER A 56 2.41 0.42 11.56
C SER A 56 3.20 1.41 12.41
N LYS A 57 3.57 1.00 13.63
CA LYS A 57 4.47 1.78 14.49
C LYS A 57 5.88 1.94 13.94
N SER A 58 6.30 1.08 13.00
CA SER A 58 7.58 1.21 12.32
C SER A 58 7.61 2.35 11.29
N GLU A 59 6.45 2.91 10.94
CA GLU A 59 6.33 4.02 9.99
C GLU A 59 6.52 5.35 10.73
N GLU A 60 7.76 5.70 11.03
CA GLU A 60 8.08 6.88 11.84
C GLU A 60 7.97 8.19 11.03
N THR A 61 8.40 8.21 9.76
CA THR A 61 8.45 9.43 8.93
C THR A 61 7.08 10.07 8.71
N ILE A 62 6.02 9.25 8.52
CA ILE A 62 4.65 9.78 8.39
C ILE A 62 4.12 10.34 9.72
N VAL A 63 4.56 9.78 10.85
CA VAL A 63 4.19 10.28 12.19
C VAL A 63 4.92 11.60 12.46
N GLU A 64 6.21 11.68 12.17
CA GLU A 64 7.01 12.91 12.25
C GLU A 64 6.42 14.01 11.38
N LEU A 65 6.06 13.70 10.13
CA LEU A 65 5.37 14.65 9.25
C LEU A 65 4.03 15.13 9.83
N ALA A 66 3.25 14.23 10.42
CA ALA A 66 2.01 14.61 11.09
C ALA A 66 2.26 15.52 12.30
N GLU A 67 3.37 15.35 13.02
CA GLU A 67 3.78 16.23 14.12
C GLU A 67 4.20 17.61 13.61
N GLU A 68 5.01 17.66 12.55
CA GLU A 68 5.43 18.91 11.90
C GLU A 68 4.24 19.73 11.39
N LEU A 69 3.26 19.06 10.79
CA LEU A 69 2.04 19.67 10.26
C LEU A 69 0.99 19.96 11.34
N GLY A 70 1.26 19.59 12.60
CA GLY A 70 0.38 19.87 13.73
C GLY A 70 -0.93 19.06 13.74
N VAL A 71 -0.95 17.89 13.10
CA VAL A 71 -2.11 16.98 13.02
C VAL A 71 -1.90 15.64 13.72
N ALA A 72 -0.76 15.44 14.39
CA ALA A 72 -0.45 14.22 15.14
C ALA A 72 -1.47 13.92 16.27
N ASP A 73 -2.16 14.92 16.82
CA ASP A 73 -3.21 14.73 17.83
C ASP A 73 -4.45 13.97 17.28
N ARG A 74 -4.56 13.89 15.95
CA ARG A 74 -5.58 13.10 15.26
C ARG A 74 -5.16 11.66 15.04
N LEU A 75 -3.88 11.31 15.14
CA LEU A 75 -3.42 9.94 14.97
C LEU A 75 -3.81 9.10 16.19
N GLU A 76 -4.58 8.04 15.97
CA GLU A 76 -5.03 7.12 17.02
C GLU A 76 -4.44 5.73 16.80
N TRP A 77 -3.82 5.17 17.84
CA TRP A 77 -3.35 3.79 17.85
C TRP A 77 -4.43 2.87 18.42
N ARG A 78 -4.91 1.95 17.59
CA ARG A 78 -6.03 1.05 17.88
C ARG A 78 -5.60 -0.40 17.68
N ILE A 79 -6.32 -1.32 18.31
CA ILE A 79 -6.07 -2.75 18.17
C ILE A 79 -6.93 -3.27 17.00
N GLY A 80 -6.28 -3.78 15.97
CA GLY A 80 -6.95 -4.51 14.89
C GLY A 80 -7.09 -5.98 15.25
N LYS A 81 -8.30 -6.53 15.15
CA LYS A 81 -8.53 -7.98 15.28
C LYS A 81 -8.32 -8.68 13.93
N ASN A 82 -7.45 -9.66 13.89
CA ASN A 82 -7.12 -10.42 12.70
C ASN A 82 -7.61 -11.86 12.82
N ALA A 83 -8.17 -12.38 11.73
CA ALA A 83 -8.59 -13.76 11.66
C ALA A 83 -8.28 -14.38 10.30
N TYR A 84 -8.44 -15.70 10.26
CA TYR A 84 -8.27 -16.54 9.08
C TYR A 84 -9.53 -17.36 8.88
N TYR A 85 -10.16 -17.22 7.71
CA TYR A 85 -11.36 -17.98 7.36
C TYR A 85 -10.95 -19.24 6.61
N VAL A 86 -11.29 -20.41 7.16
CA VAL A 86 -11.08 -21.71 6.51
C VAL A 86 -12.17 -22.68 6.93
N ASP A 87 -12.61 -23.55 6.00
CA ASP A 87 -13.62 -24.59 6.22
C ASP A 87 -14.91 -24.11 6.91
N GLY A 88 -15.40 -22.91 6.55
CA GLY A 88 -16.65 -22.37 7.09
C GLY A 88 -16.51 -21.66 8.43
N VAL A 89 -15.29 -21.48 8.94
CA VAL A 89 -15.05 -20.97 10.31
C VAL A 89 -14.06 -19.80 10.29
N VAL A 90 -14.42 -18.74 11.00
CA VAL A 90 -13.51 -17.62 11.33
C VAL A 90 -12.63 -18.03 12.52
N HIS A 91 -11.32 -18.14 12.29
CA HIS A 91 -10.34 -18.42 13.33
C HIS A 91 -9.55 -17.16 13.69
N PRO A 92 -9.78 -16.54 14.88
CA PRO A 92 -8.94 -15.47 15.38
C PRO A 92 -7.48 -15.94 15.51
N LEU A 93 -6.52 -15.06 15.24
CA LEU A 93 -5.08 -15.37 15.31
C LEU A 93 -4.26 -14.29 16.05
N ASP A 94 -4.93 -13.44 16.82
CA ASP A 94 -4.28 -12.33 17.53
C ASP A 94 -3.57 -12.80 18.80
N LYS A 95 -4.11 -13.82 19.48
CA LYS A 95 -3.62 -14.24 20.80
C LYS A 95 -2.95 -15.61 20.75
N PRO A 96 -1.96 -15.88 21.63
CA PRO A 96 -1.27 -17.16 21.66
C PRO A 96 -2.18 -18.37 21.81
N TRP A 97 -3.25 -18.29 22.63
CA TRP A 97 -4.18 -19.42 22.79
C TRP A 97 -5.10 -19.60 21.59
N GLU A 98 -5.40 -18.55 20.82
CA GLU A 98 -6.17 -18.64 19.58
C GLU A 98 -5.33 -19.34 18.50
N ILE A 99 -4.06 -18.96 18.38
CA ILE A 99 -3.07 -19.66 17.54
C ILE A 99 -2.94 -21.13 18.00
N LEU A 100 -2.86 -21.40 19.31
CA LEU A 100 -2.82 -22.76 19.83
C LEU A 100 -4.11 -23.55 19.55
N ALA A 101 -5.27 -22.90 19.46
CA ALA A 101 -6.53 -23.53 19.13
C ALA A 101 -6.74 -23.74 17.62
N TYR A 102 -5.96 -23.08 16.75
CA TYR A 102 -6.09 -23.21 15.30
C TYR A 102 -5.91 -24.68 14.85
N PRO A 103 -6.93 -25.34 14.28
CA PRO A 103 -6.92 -26.79 14.11
C PRO A 103 -6.10 -27.26 12.89
N HIS A 104 -5.76 -26.37 11.96
CA HIS A 104 -5.06 -26.71 10.71
C HIS A 104 -3.53 -26.66 10.83
N MET A 105 -3.00 -26.53 12.05
CA MET A 105 -1.56 -26.60 12.34
C MET A 105 -1.28 -27.53 13.51
N SER A 106 -0.26 -28.37 13.36
CA SER A 106 0.28 -29.16 14.47
C SER A 106 0.96 -28.28 15.52
N VAL A 107 1.24 -28.84 16.70
CA VAL A 107 2.00 -28.12 17.74
C VAL A 107 3.39 -27.72 17.24
N TYR A 108 4.02 -28.56 16.41
CA TYR A 108 5.33 -28.27 15.85
C TYR A 108 5.28 -27.16 14.79
N ASP A 109 4.23 -27.13 13.98
CA ASP A 109 3.98 -26.04 13.02
C ASP A 109 3.86 -24.70 13.73
N LYS A 110 3.04 -24.65 14.79
CA LYS A 110 2.85 -23.45 15.62
C LYS A 110 4.14 -23.00 16.29
N PHE A 111 4.93 -23.94 16.80
CA PHE A 111 6.25 -23.63 17.36
C PHE A 111 7.16 -22.99 16.29
N ARG A 112 7.26 -23.59 15.11
CA ARG A 112 8.15 -23.12 14.03
C ARG A 112 7.71 -21.78 13.47
N LEU A 113 6.41 -21.60 13.23
CA LEU A 113 5.84 -20.31 12.84
C LEU A 113 6.09 -19.25 13.91
N GLY A 114 5.83 -19.59 15.18
CA GLY A 114 6.07 -18.68 16.32
C GLY A 114 7.53 -18.22 16.41
N MET A 115 8.49 -19.13 16.23
CA MET A 115 9.91 -18.78 16.21
C MET A 115 10.24 -17.83 15.06
N LEU A 116 9.75 -18.09 13.84
CA LEU A 116 9.95 -17.19 12.71
C LEU A 116 9.35 -15.80 12.97
N THR A 117 8.14 -15.71 13.51
CA THR A 117 7.48 -14.43 13.81
C THR A 117 8.14 -13.64 14.94
N MET A 118 8.93 -14.30 15.79
CA MET A 118 9.77 -13.64 16.80
C MET A 118 11.20 -13.40 16.30
N GLU A 119 11.44 -13.61 15.00
CA GLU A 119 12.75 -13.45 14.35
C GLU A 119 13.83 -14.39 14.91
N ILE A 120 13.44 -15.59 15.36
CA ILE A 120 14.34 -16.60 15.95
C ILE A 120 14.54 -17.77 14.98
N ASP A 121 15.76 -17.96 14.46
CA ASP A 121 16.10 -19.15 13.68
C ASP A 121 16.50 -20.32 14.60
N VAL A 122 15.79 -21.45 14.48
CA VAL A 122 16.03 -22.67 15.27
C VAL A 122 16.50 -23.87 14.45
N ARG A 123 16.77 -23.71 13.14
CA ARG A 123 17.17 -24.83 12.24
C ARG A 123 18.47 -25.51 12.65
N GLY A 124 19.39 -24.76 13.25
CA GLY A 124 20.72 -25.24 13.65
C GLY A 124 20.82 -25.88 15.05
N GLY A 125 19.69 -26.11 15.73
CA GLY A 125 19.66 -26.66 17.10
C GLY A 125 20.07 -25.67 18.21
N LYS A 126 20.68 -24.53 17.87
CA LYS A 126 20.89 -23.37 18.74
C LYS A 126 20.10 -22.17 18.17
N PRO A 127 19.22 -21.53 18.97
CA PRO A 127 18.51 -20.33 18.55
C PRO A 127 19.48 -19.20 18.15
N LYS A 128 19.19 -18.55 17.02
CA LYS A 128 19.85 -17.32 16.56
C LYS A 128 18.81 -16.20 16.48
N PHE A 129 19.21 -14.99 16.83
CA PHE A 129 18.32 -13.81 16.96
C PHE A 129 18.65 -12.69 15.97
N ASP A 130 19.67 -12.89 15.15
CA ASP A 130 20.23 -11.94 14.19
C ASP A 130 20.09 -12.44 12.74
N THR A 131 19.51 -13.62 12.55
CA THR A 131 19.51 -14.31 11.25
C THR A 131 18.68 -13.58 10.21
N TYR A 132 17.66 -12.85 10.64
CA TYR A 132 16.74 -12.14 9.76
C TYR A 132 16.96 -10.63 9.77
N ASP A 133 18.04 -10.13 10.38
CA ASP A 133 18.31 -8.69 10.54
C ASP A 133 18.44 -7.99 9.19
N ASP A 134 19.24 -8.58 8.29
CA ASP A 134 19.45 -8.13 6.93
C ASP A 134 18.41 -8.76 5.99
N LEU A 135 17.44 -7.95 5.55
CA LEU A 135 16.39 -8.38 4.61
C LEU A 135 16.95 -8.58 3.20
N GLU A 136 17.96 -7.82 2.80
CA GLU A 136 18.54 -7.84 1.45
C GLU A 136 19.25 -9.19 1.22
N ALA A 137 19.82 -9.79 2.26
CA ALA A 137 20.37 -11.15 2.22
C ALA A 137 19.36 -12.25 1.81
N TYR A 138 18.06 -11.94 1.80
CA TYR A 138 16.99 -12.85 1.41
C TYR A 138 16.33 -12.48 0.08
N GLU A 139 16.82 -11.45 -0.63
CA GLU A 139 16.16 -10.95 -1.84
C GLU A 139 16.09 -12.01 -2.95
N ASP A 140 17.15 -12.81 -3.12
CA ASP A 140 17.21 -13.86 -4.14
C ASP A 140 16.58 -15.19 -3.71
N VAL A 141 16.13 -15.29 -2.46
CA VAL A 141 15.62 -16.55 -1.91
C VAL A 141 14.13 -16.69 -2.27
N PRO A 142 13.71 -17.76 -2.97
CA PRO A 142 12.30 -17.99 -3.24
C PRO A 142 11.51 -18.14 -1.94
N ILE A 143 10.40 -17.41 -1.80
CA ILE A 143 9.60 -17.40 -0.57
C ILE A 143 9.14 -18.79 -0.13
N LYS A 144 8.77 -19.65 -1.09
CA LYS A 144 8.38 -21.04 -0.84
C LYS A 144 9.52 -21.85 -0.23
N GLN A 145 10.72 -21.75 -0.81
CA GLN A 145 11.90 -22.46 -0.31
C GLN A 145 12.25 -21.96 1.10
N PHE A 146 12.22 -20.64 1.29
CA PHE A 146 12.41 -20.03 2.61
C PHE A 146 11.42 -20.59 3.63
N LEU A 147 10.13 -20.62 3.34
CA LEU A 147 9.11 -21.09 4.26
C LEU A 147 9.28 -22.58 4.60
N LEU A 148 9.59 -23.42 3.61
CA LEU A 148 9.84 -24.85 3.83
C LEU A 148 11.06 -25.09 4.73
N ASP A 149 12.10 -24.27 4.60
CA ASP A 149 13.33 -24.38 5.39
C ASP A 149 13.15 -23.82 6.82
N HIS A 150 12.48 -22.68 6.97
CA HIS A 150 12.40 -21.94 8.24
C HIS A 150 11.17 -22.27 9.07
N THR A 151 10.14 -22.86 8.46
CA THR A 151 8.94 -23.33 9.16
C THR A 151 8.78 -24.84 9.03
N THR A 152 7.70 -25.29 8.38
CA THR A 152 7.40 -26.67 8.03
C THR A 152 6.57 -26.69 6.74
N ARG A 153 6.43 -27.87 6.14
CA ARG A 153 5.50 -28.08 5.02
C ARG A 153 4.05 -27.73 5.37
N GLY A 154 3.60 -28.12 6.56
CA GLY A 154 2.23 -27.83 7.01
C GLY A 154 1.97 -26.34 7.18
N VAL A 155 2.96 -25.57 7.66
CA VAL A 155 2.85 -24.10 7.75
C VAL A 155 2.79 -23.46 6.36
N TYR A 156 3.59 -23.95 5.41
CA TYR A 156 3.51 -23.47 4.03
C TYR A 156 2.14 -23.78 3.42
N GLU A 157 1.74 -25.05 3.34
CA GLU A 157 0.53 -25.48 2.62
C GLU A 157 -0.78 -24.97 3.27
N ASN A 158 -0.88 -24.98 4.60
CA ASN A 158 -2.15 -24.67 5.29
C ASN A 158 -2.30 -23.20 5.73
N PHE A 159 -1.29 -22.35 5.50
CA PHE A 159 -1.31 -20.97 5.98
C PHE A 159 -0.70 -19.99 5.00
N PHE A 160 0.57 -20.16 4.62
CA PHE A 160 1.18 -19.17 3.72
C PHE A 160 0.78 -19.33 2.26
N GLU A 161 0.63 -20.53 1.73
CA GLU A 161 0.29 -20.74 0.32
C GLU A 161 -1.05 -20.08 -0.06
N PRO A 162 -2.15 -20.24 0.70
CA PRO A 162 -3.40 -19.54 0.37
C PRO A 162 -3.26 -18.02 0.44
N LEU A 163 -2.54 -17.49 1.44
CA LEU A 163 -2.29 -16.06 1.60
C LEU A 163 -1.45 -15.49 0.44
N LEU A 164 -0.43 -16.22 0.01
CA LEU A 164 0.43 -15.84 -1.11
C LEU A 164 -0.32 -15.90 -2.42
N ARG A 165 -1.15 -16.93 -2.63
CA ARG A 165 -2.01 -17.06 -3.80
C ARG A 165 -3.05 -15.95 -3.86
N ALA A 166 -3.66 -15.61 -2.72
CA ALA A 166 -4.62 -14.52 -2.61
C ALA A 166 -4.00 -13.15 -2.91
N LYS A 167 -2.72 -12.95 -2.55
CA LYS A 167 -2.02 -11.68 -2.78
C LYS A 167 -1.36 -11.58 -4.15
N PHE A 168 -0.71 -12.63 -4.65
CA PHE A 168 0.15 -12.60 -5.84
C PHE A 168 -0.34 -13.51 -6.99
N GLY A 169 -1.45 -14.23 -6.81
CA GLY A 169 -2.03 -15.06 -7.85
C GLY A 169 -1.04 -16.05 -8.47
N SER A 170 -0.91 -15.98 -9.80
CA SER A 170 0.01 -16.80 -10.60
C SER A 170 1.49 -16.46 -10.39
N ARG A 171 1.82 -15.27 -9.87
CA ARG A 171 3.19 -14.78 -9.65
C ARG A 171 3.77 -15.16 -8.29
N MET A 172 3.04 -15.91 -7.45
CA MET A 172 3.49 -16.22 -6.08
C MET A 172 4.85 -16.94 -6.00
N ASP A 173 5.22 -17.72 -7.03
CA ASP A 173 6.49 -18.47 -7.08
C ASP A 173 7.70 -17.57 -7.43
N ASP A 174 7.46 -16.35 -7.93
CA ASP A 174 8.51 -15.38 -8.24
C ASP A 174 8.96 -14.58 -7.02
N VAL A 175 8.08 -14.50 -6.01
CA VAL A 175 8.22 -13.63 -4.84
C VAL A 175 9.43 -14.00 -3.97
N SER A 176 10.15 -12.96 -3.57
CA SER A 176 11.27 -13.02 -2.66
C SER A 176 10.87 -13.29 -1.21
N ALA A 177 11.70 -14.01 -0.47
CA ALA A 177 11.58 -14.16 0.97
C ALA A 177 11.78 -12.84 1.73
N ALA A 178 12.52 -11.88 1.16
CA ALA A 178 12.71 -10.56 1.75
C ALA A 178 11.38 -9.82 1.96
N TRP A 179 10.42 -9.97 1.03
CA TRP A 179 9.07 -9.43 1.17
C TRP A 179 8.35 -9.97 2.42
N LEU A 180 8.44 -11.28 2.65
CA LEU A 180 7.79 -11.91 3.81
C LEU A 180 8.41 -11.44 5.12
N LEU A 181 9.74 -11.42 5.18
CA LEU A 181 10.47 -10.95 6.35
C LEU A 181 10.19 -9.47 6.60
N GLY A 182 10.13 -8.67 5.54
CA GLY A 182 9.63 -7.30 5.54
C GLY A 182 8.27 -7.22 6.22
N ARG A 183 7.27 -7.98 5.76
CA ARG A 183 5.93 -8.02 6.37
C ARG A 183 5.93 -8.47 7.83
N ILE A 184 6.83 -9.38 8.21
CA ILE A 184 6.95 -9.84 9.62
C ILE A 184 7.51 -8.72 10.50
N LYS A 185 8.53 -8.00 10.04
CA LYS A 185 9.12 -6.86 10.75
C LYS A 185 8.25 -5.61 10.73
N PHE A 186 7.53 -5.41 9.63
CA PHE A 186 6.62 -4.29 9.43
C PHE A 186 5.40 -4.41 10.33
N ARG A 187 5.02 -5.61 10.77
CA ARG A 187 4.06 -5.78 11.86
C ARG A 187 4.65 -5.18 13.13
N GLY A 188 4.15 -4.01 13.51
CA GLY A 188 4.69 -3.19 14.58
C GLY A 188 4.54 -3.80 15.97
N GLU A 189 4.59 -2.97 17.02
CA GLU A 189 4.45 -3.48 18.39
C GLU A 189 3.12 -4.24 18.56
N ARG A 190 3.22 -5.52 18.88
CA ARG A 190 2.10 -6.40 19.16
C ARG A 190 1.94 -6.58 20.67
N ASP A 191 0.74 -6.32 21.17
CA ASP A 191 0.36 -6.70 22.53
C ASP A 191 0.03 -8.20 22.53
N LEU A 192 0.79 -8.99 23.30
CA LEU A 192 0.62 -10.45 23.40
C LEU A 192 -0.79 -10.88 23.84
N LEU A 193 -1.56 -10.00 24.48
CA LEU A 193 -2.92 -10.28 24.97
C LEU A 193 -4.01 -9.65 24.12
N LYS A 194 -3.69 -8.61 23.35
CA LYS A 194 -4.72 -7.80 22.65
C LYS A 194 -4.61 -7.84 21.13
N GLY A 195 -3.43 -8.06 20.56
CA GLY A 195 -3.21 -8.05 19.11
C GLY A 195 -2.31 -6.90 18.67
N GLU A 196 -2.39 -6.55 17.39
CA GLU A 196 -1.50 -5.58 16.74
C GLU A 196 -2.01 -4.14 16.92
N TYR A 197 -1.12 -3.22 17.29
CA TYR A 197 -1.43 -1.79 17.30
C TYR A 197 -1.25 -1.20 15.91
N LEU A 198 -2.33 -0.67 15.36
CA LEU A 198 -2.37 -0.04 14.06
C LEU A 198 -2.80 1.43 14.23
N GLY A 199 -2.12 2.32 13.52
CA GLY A 199 -2.38 3.74 13.50
C GLY A 199 -3.43 4.10 12.47
N TYR A 200 -4.35 5.00 12.83
CA TYR A 200 -5.32 5.56 11.90
C TYR A 200 -5.72 6.95 12.34
N PHE A 201 -5.89 7.86 11.37
CA PHE A 201 -6.20 9.24 11.66
C PHE A 201 -7.70 9.45 11.91
N ARG A 202 -7.99 10.32 12.88
CA ARG A 202 -9.34 10.83 13.11
C ARG A 202 -9.76 11.68 11.90
N GLY A 203 -10.57 11.09 11.03
CA GLY A 203 -11.03 11.70 9.78
C GLY A 203 -10.52 10.98 8.54
N GLY A 204 -10.06 9.73 8.67
CA GLY A 204 -9.29 9.05 7.63
C GLY A 204 -7.96 9.74 7.40
N PHE A 205 -7.30 9.48 6.28
CA PHE A 205 -6.05 10.14 5.90
C PHE A 205 -6.24 11.60 5.41
N ARG A 206 -7.49 12.08 5.30
CA ARG A 206 -7.82 13.47 4.91
C ARG A 206 -7.07 14.53 5.71
N PRO A 207 -6.99 14.50 7.06
CA PRO A 207 -6.35 15.57 7.81
C PRO A 207 -4.86 15.72 7.51
N LEU A 208 -4.17 14.62 7.22
CA LEU A 208 -2.76 14.65 6.81
C LEU A 208 -2.62 15.24 5.40
N LEU A 209 -3.46 14.79 4.46
CA LEU A 209 -3.45 15.28 3.08
C LEU A 209 -3.82 16.77 3.01
N ASP A 210 -4.89 17.19 3.70
CA ASP A 210 -5.31 18.59 3.74
C ASP A 210 -4.23 19.47 4.37
N ALA A 211 -3.57 19.01 5.45
CA ALA A 211 -2.48 19.76 6.07
C ALA A 211 -1.24 19.87 5.16
N LEU A 212 -0.91 18.82 4.41
CA LEU A 212 0.14 18.87 3.39
C LEU A 212 -0.19 19.86 2.27
N VAL A 213 -1.42 19.81 1.74
CA VAL A 213 -1.90 20.73 0.70
C VAL A 213 -1.84 22.18 1.20
N ASP A 214 -2.29 22.43 2.43
CA ASP A 214 -2.28 23.77 3.00
C ASP A 214 -0.83 24.25 3.31
N ALA A 215 0.08 23.34 3.66
CA ALA A 215 1.49 23.65 3.87
C ALA A 215 2.25 23.94 2.57
N VAL A 216 1.95 23.20 1.50
CA VAL A 216 2.48 23.44 0.14
C VAL A 216 1.90 24.71 -0.47
N GLY A 217 0.66 25.06 -0.11
CA GLY A 217 -0.09 26.16 -0.69
C GLY A 217 -0.88 25.72 -1.93
N ARG A 218 -2.19 25.96 -1.93
CA ARG A 218 -3.10 25.54 -3.01
C ARG A 218 -2.78 26.20 -4.34
N GLU A 219 -2.18 27.38 -4.31
CA GLU A 219 -1.69 28.10 -5.49
C GLU A 219 -0.54 27.37 -6.20
N ASN A 220 0.21 26.53 -5.48
CA ASN A 220 1.33 25.76 -6.00
C ASN A 220 0.91 24.35 -6.44
N ILE A 221 -0.39 24.06 -6.46
CA ILE A 221 -0.96 22.76 -6.81
C ILE A 221 -2.04 22.97 -7.88
N THR A 222 -1.83 22.38 -9.06
CA THR A 222 -2.80 22.40 -10.15
C THR A 222 -3.32 21.00 -10.38
N THR A 223 -4.61 20.76 -10.12
CA THR A 223 -5.34 19.54 -10.50
C THR A 223 -5.85 19.64 -11.95
N ASP A 224 -6.36 18.54 -12.50
CA ASP A 224 -6.79 18.46 -13.90
C ASP A 224 -5.69 18.91 -14.88
N ALA A 225 -4.43 18.70 -14.49
CA ALA A 225 -3.24 19.18 -15.15
C ALA A 225 -2.27 18.01 -15.36
N ARG A 226 -2.33 17.41 -16.55
CA ARG A 226 -1.46 16.32 -16.95
C ARG A 226 -0.17 16.88 -17.53
N VAL A 227 0.97 16.53 -16.95
CA VAL A 227 2.26 16.74 -17.64
C VAL A 227 2.35 15.72 -18.78
N SER A 228 2.50 16.22 -20.00
CA SER A 228 2.55 15.38 -21.22
C SER A 228 3.94 15.31 -21.85
N GLU A 229 4.82 16.26 -21.55
CA GLU A 229 6.20 16.29 -22.09
C GLU A 229 7.18 16.94 -21.09
N VAL A 230 8.42 16.45 -21.09
CA VAL A 230 9.56 17.08 -20.40
C VAL A 230 10.56 17.51 -21.47
N ASP A 231 10.74 18.82 -21.62
CA ASP A 231 11.65 19.41 -22.61
C ASP A 231 13.09 19.39 -22.10
N VAL A 232 14.01 18.96 -22.95
CA VAL A 232 15.44 18.80 -22.62
C VAL A 232 16.29 19.70 -23.52
N ASP A 233 17.12 20.54 -22.89
CA ASP A 233 18.13 21.36 -23.58
C ASP A 233 19.52 21.03 -23.03
N ASP A 234 20.49 20.88 -23.94
CA ASP A 234 21.88 20.48 -23.62
C ASP A 234 22.03 19.26 -22.66
N GLY A 235 21.04 18.35 -22.65
CA GLY A 235 21.03 17.13 -21.82
C GLY A 235 20.45 17.31 -20.42
N ALA A 236 19.94 18.50 -20.10
CA ALA A 236 19.25 18.82 -18.85
C ALA A 236 17.80 19.21 -19.09
N VAL A 237 16.95 19.00 -18.09
CA VAL A 237 15.58 19.53 -18.07
C VAL A 237 15.62 21.04 -18.29
N SER A 238 14.70 21.52 -19.13
CA SER A 238 14.53 22.96 -19.41
C SER A 238 13.10 23.44 -19.21
N ALA A 239 12.10 22.59 -19.48
CA ALA A 239 10.70 22.91 -19.29
C ALA A 239 9.83 21.65 -19.14
N VAL A 240 8.58 21.85 -18.71
CA VAL A 240 7.52 20.84 -18.74
C VAL A 240 6.31 21.38 -19.49
N THR A 241 5.70 20.53 -20.32
CA THR A 241 4.43 20.86 -20.99
C THR A 241 3.27 20.19 -20.25
N VAL A 242 2.28 21.02 -19.91
CA VAL A 242 1.13 20.68 -19.08
C VAL A 242 -0.15 20.87 -19.88
N GLU A 243 -0.97 19.84 -19.93
CA GLU A 243 -2.27 19.80 -20.57
C GLU A 243 -3.39 19.86 -19.52
N THR A 244 -4.27 20.83 -19.69
CA THR A 244 -5.54 20.97 -18.97
C THR A 244 -6.69 20.89 -19.98
N ASP A 245 -7.93 20.78 -19.49
CA ASP A 245 -9.13 20.81 -20.36
C ASP A 245 -9.23 22.09 -21.21
N SER A 246 -8.66 23.20 -20.73
CA SER A 246 -8.75 24.51 -21.37
C SER A 246 -7.57 24.85 -22.28
N GLU A 247 -6.38 24.34 -21.96
CA GLU A 247 -5.15 24.79 -22.61
C GLU A 247 -3.97 23.83 -22.39
N THR A 248 -3.00 23.94 -23.28
CA THR A 248 -1.66 23.35 -23.14
C THR A 248 -0.68 24.50 -22.90
N GLN A 249 0.09 24.44 -21.81
CA GLN A 249 1.08 25.45 -21.44
C GLN A 249 2.43 24.81 -21.16
N THR A 250 3.50 25.51 -21.51
CA THR A 250 4.88 25.11 -21.21
C THR A 250 5.42 25.99 -20.08
N HIS A 251 6.04 25.37 -19.08
CA HIS A 251 6.61 26.02 -17.92
C HIS A 251 8.11 25.74 -17.85
N ASP A 252 8.93 26.80 -17.86
CA ASP A 252 10.38 26.68 -17.62
C ASP A 252 10.62 26.04 -16.24
N THR A 253 11.50 25.04 -16.19
CA THR A 253 11.82 24.31 -14.95
C THR A 253 13.27 23.85 -14.93
N ASP A 254 13.87 23.87 -13.74
CA ASP A 254 15.26 23.47 -13.54
C ASP A 254 15.39 21.97 -13.23
N SER A 255 14.32 21.36 -12.71
CA SER A 255 14.26 19.94 -12.38
C SER A 255 12.81 19.45 -12.35
N VAL A 256 12.63 18.13 -12.50
CA VAL A 256 11.33 17.45 -12.43
C VAL A 256 11.41 16.31 -11.41
N VAL A 257 10.48 16.29 -10.45
CA VAL A 257 10.23 15.11 -9.61
C VAL A 257 9.01 14.35 -10.16
N VAL A 258 9.23 13.16 -10.70
CA VAL A 258 8.17 12.27 -11.15
C VAL A 258 7.72 11.41 -9.96
N ALA A 259 6.59 11.77 -9.36
CA ALA A 259 5.93 11.06 -8.26
C ALA A 259 4.70 10.25 -8.73
N ALA A 260 4.63 9.96 -10.03
CA ALA A 260 3.59 9.18 -10.68
C ALA A 260 4.00 7.70 -10.86
N MET A 261 3.13 6.92 -11.50
CA MET A 261 3.42 5.52 -11.86
C MET A 261 4.58 5.44 -12.87
N PRO A 262 5.36 4.33 -12.89
CA PRO A 262 6.51 4.20 -13.79
C PRO A 262 6.20 4.40 -15.28
N ASN A 263 5.01 4.05 -15.76
CA ASN A 263 4.65 4.31 -17.15
C ASN A 263 4.61 5.81 -17.49
N VAL A 264 4.32 6.68 -16.52
CA VAL A 264 4.41 8.13 -16.72
C VAL A 264 5.88 8.55 -16.82
N LEU A 265 6.77 7.94 -16.05
CA LEU A 265 8.21 8.16 -16.20
C LEU A 265 8.71 7.67 -17.57
N GLU A 266 8.32 6.47 -17.98
CA GLU A 266 8.61 5.89 -19.30
C GLU A 266 8.15 6.82 -20.43
N ASP A 267 6.90 7.31 -20.36
CA ASP A 267 6.32 8.19 -21.37
C ASP A 267 7.01 9.55 -21.44
N LEU A 268 7.40 10.13 -20.30
CA LEU A 268 7.98 11.47 -20.23
C LEU A 268 9.47 11.52 -20.59
N VAL A 269 10.26 10.53 -20.19
CA VAL A 269 11.72 10.58 -20.33
C VAL A 269 12.36 9.33 -20.95
N GLY A 270 11.56 8.33 -21.32
CA GLY A 270 12.03 7.11 -21.97
C GLY A 270 12.80 6.14 -21.06
N TYR A 271 12.69 6.30 -19.73
CA TYR A 271 13.27 5.38 -18.76
C TYR A 271 12.40 4.12 -18.65
N GLU A 272 12.91 2.97 -19.09
CA GLU A 272 12.18 1.69 -18.98
C GLU A 272 12.20 1.17 -17.53
N CYS A 273 11.03 0.91 -16.95
CA CYS A 273 10.93 0.29 -15.63
C CYS A 273 10.64 -1.20 -15.76
N ASP A 274 11.62 -2.02 -15.36
CA ASP A 274 11.52 -3.48 -15.42
C ASP A 274 10.71 -4.10 -14.27
N ILE A 275 10.23 -3.29 -13.31
CA ILE A 275 9.43 -3.79 -12.18
C ILE A 275 8.02 -4.12 -12.66
N ASP A 276 7.62 -5.37 -12.46
CA ASP A 276 6.25 -5.81 -12.64
C ASP A 276 5.33 -5.30 -11.52
N PHE A 277 4.13 -4.87 -11.90
CA PHE A 277 3.08 -4.42 -10.99
C PHE A 277 1.84 -5.30 -11.13
N GLN A 278 1.17 -5.52 -10.01
CA GLN A 278 -0.15 -6.13 -9.96
C GLN A 278 -1.23 -5.06 -9.81
N GLY A 279 -2.36 -5.28 -10.47
CA GLY A 279 -3.55 -4.46 -10.29
C GLY A 279 -4.33 -4.85 -9.04
N ALA A 280 -5.16 -3.93 -8.56
CA ALA A 280 -6.08 -4.19 -7.46
C ALA A 280 -7.49 -3.77 -7.83
N VAL A 281 -8.46 -4.58 -7.41
CA VAL A 281 -9.88 -4.24 -7.40
C VAL A 281 -10.34 -4.30 -5.94
N CYS A 282 -10.92 -3.21 -5.47
CA CYS A 282 -11.32 -3.05 -4.08
C CYS A 282 -12.72 -2.44 -4.04
N ALA A 283 -13.65 -3.13 -3.39
CA ALA A 283 -14.99 -2.61 -3.13
C ALA A 283 -15.08 -2.08 -1.70
N VAL A 284 -15.77 -0.96 -1.51
CA VAL A 284 -16.27 -0.50 -0.22
C VAL A 284 -17.77 -0.77 -0.18
N VAL A 285 -18.17 -1.73 0.65
CA VAL A 285 -19.55 -2.13 0.88
C VAL A 285 -20.06 -1.42 2.13
N THR A 286 -21.10 -0.61 1.97
CA THR A 286 -21.79 0.10 3.06
C THR A 286 -22.99 -0.73 3.50
N MET A 287 -23.08 -1.05 4.79
CA MET A 287 -24.05 -1.98 5.35
C MET A 287 -24.73 -1.45 6.62
N ASP A 288 -25.95 -1.92 6.87
CA ASP A 288 -26.70 -1.63 8.11
C ASP A 288 -26.21 -2.41 9.32
N GLU A 289 -25.63 -3.59 9.10
CA GLU A 289 -25.14 -4.48 10.15
C GLU A 289 -23.76 -5.06 9.79
N PRO A 290 -22.95 -5.45 10.79
CA PRO A 290 -21.63 -5.99 10.55
C PRO A 290 -21.71 -7.40 9.96
N LEU A 291 -20.76 -7.76 9.11
CA LEU A 291 -20.60 -9.14 8.62
C LEU A 291 -19.98 -10.02 9.72
N THR A 292 -19.00 -9.49 10.44
CA THR A 292 -18.25 -10.17 11.49
C THR A 292 -17.87 -9.20 12.61
N ASP A 293 -17.18 -9.67 13.65
CA ASP A 293 -16.53 -8.80 14.66
C ASP A 293 -15.02 -8.61 14.42
N THR A 294 -14.53 -9.02 13.24
CA THR A 294 -13.12 -9.04 12.83
C THR A 294 -12.79 -7.82 11.99
N TYR A 295 -11.63 -7.19 12.21
CA TYR A 295 -11.17 -6.10 11.34
C TYR A 295 -10.58 -6.64 10.04
N TRP A 296 -9.64 -7.57 10.12
CA TRP A 296 -8.96 -8.13 8.95
C TRP A 296 -9.16 -9.63 8.88
N LEU A 297 -9.92 -10.08 7.89
CA LEU A 297 -10.19 -11.48 7.65
C LEU A 297 -9.52 -11.93 6.35
N ASN A 298 -8.50 -12.79 6.49
CA ASN A 298 -7.86 -13.41 5.34
C ASN A 298 -8.63 -14.65 4.91
N ILE A 299 -8.77 -14.86 3.61
CA ILE A 299 -9.54 -15.97 3.06
C ILE A 299 -8.60 -17.13 2.69
N GLY A 300 -8.73 -18.24 3.42
CA GLY A 300 -7.87 -19.42 3.30
C GLY A 300 -8.35 -20.48 2.32
N HIS A 301 -9.32 -20.15 1.45
CA HIS A 301 -9.87 -21.05 0.44
C HIS A 301 -10.08 -20.32 -0.89
N GLU A 302 -10.47 -21.04 -1.94
CA GLU A 302 -10.75 -20.47 -3.25
C GLU A 302 -11.98 -19.56 -3.20
N ALA A 303 -11.77 -18.26 -3.37
CA ALA A 303 -12.77 -17.21 -3.37
C ALA A 303 -12.47 -16.18 -4.49
N PRO A 304 -13.47 -15.41 -4.97
CA PRO A 304 -13.25 -14.37 -5.97
C PRO A 304 -12.53 -13.12 -5.41
N PHE A 305 -12.13 -13.14 -4.14
CA PHE A 305 -11.39 -12.11 -3.41
C PHE A 305 -10.43 -12.74 -2.40
N GLY A 306 -9.39 -12.00 -2.01
CA GLY A 306 -8.35 -12.50 -1.11
C GLY A 306 -8.55 -12.13 0.36
N ALA A 307 -9.23 -11.01 0.62
CA ALA A 307 -9.44 -10.50 1.98
C ALA A 307 -10.74 -9.72 2.11
N LEU A 308 -11.30 -9.80 3.32
CA LEU A 308 -12.42 -9.00 3.80
C LEU A 308 -11.91 -8.13 4.95
N ILE A 309 -11.93 -6.81 4.79
CA ILE A 309 -11.46 -5.85 5.80
C ILE A 309 -12.65 -5.03 6.29
N GLU A 310 -13.23 -5.45 7.40
CA GLU A 310 -14.38 -4.77 8.00
C GLU A 310 -13.90 -3.59 8.84
N HIS A 311 -13.67 -2.48 8.14
CA HIS A 311 -13.11 -1.23 8.68
C HIS A 311 -13.79 -0.78 9.97
N THR A 312 -15.11 -0.98 10.05
CA THR A 312 -15.90 -0.53 11.20
C THR A 312 -15.72 -1.34 12.48
N ASN A 313 -15.01 -2.48 12.41
CA ASN A 313 -14.53 -3.21 13.59
C ASN A 313 -13.21 -2.63 14.15
N PHE A 314 -12.52 -1.78 13.37
CA PHE A 314 -11.32 -1.06 13.79
C PHE A 314 -11.62 0.39 14.18
N VAL A 315 -12.41 1.09 13.35
CA VAL A 315 -12.90 2.45 13.62
C VAL A 315 -14.44 2.42 13.75
N PRO A 316 -15.02 2.76 14.91
CA PRO A 316 -16.41 2.41 15.22
C PRO A 316 -17.43 3.09 14.27
N PRO A 317 -18.56 2.42 13.94
CA PRO A 317 -19.58 2.90 12.98
C PRO A 317 -20.07 4.33 13.21
N ARG A 318 -20.13 4.79 14.47
CA ARG A 318 -20.51 6.18 14.83
C ARG A 318 -19.67 7.25 14.14
N ARG A 319 -18.49 6.89 13.64
CA ARG A 319 -17.58 7.76 12.87
C ARG A 319 -18.03 7.90 11.41
N TYR A 320 -18.83 6.97 10.90
CA TYR A 320 -19.34 6.87 9.53
C TYR A 320 -20.87 6.94 9.50
N GLY A 321 -21.47 7.81 10.32
CA GLY A 321 -22.93 7.96 10.38
C GLY A 321 -23.70 6.79 11.01
N GLY A 322 -23.01 5.83 11.62
CA GLY A 322 -23.62 4.61 12.17
C GLY A 322 -23.59 3.42 11.20
N GLN A 323 -23.09 3.60 9.98
CA GLN A 323 -22.97 2.54 8.97
C GLN A 323 -21.78 1.62 9.25
N HIS A 324 -21.91 0.38 8.81
CA HIS A 324 -20.84 -0.61 8.78
C HIS A 324 -20.16 -0.58 7.41
N LEU A 325 -18.83 -0.60 7.38
CA LEU A 325 -18.03 -0.50 6.16
C LEU A 325 -17.12 -1.71 6.03
N LEU A 326 -17.28 -2.43 4.92
CA LEU A 326 -16.52 -3.62 4.58
C LEU A 326 -15.75 -3.40 3.28
N TYR A 327 -14.43 -3.52 3.32
CA TYR A 327 -13.65 -3.67 2.11
C TYR A 327 -13.65 -5.13 1.64
N VAL A 328 -13.86 -5.33 0.35
CA VAL A 328 -13.62 -6.61 -0.33
C VAL A 328 -12.47 -6.38 -1.31
N ALA A 329 -11.36 -7.08 -1.13
CA ALA A 329 -10.13 -6.80 -1.87
C ALA A 329 -9.60 -8.02 -2.63
N SER A 330 -9.19 -7.79 -3.87
CA SER A 330 -8.52 -8.78 -4.71
C SER A 330 -7.46 -8.14 -5.59
N TYR A 331 -6.48 -8.93 -5.99
CA TYR A 331 -5.40 -8.53 -6.89
C TYR A 331 -5.52 -9.27 -8.21
N ILE A 332 -5.14 -8.61 -9.31
CA ILE A 332 -5.02 -9.20 -10.64
C ILE A 332 -3.55 -9.14 -11.07
N GLN A 333 -3.10 -10.19 -11.76
CA GLN A 333 -1.77 -10.29 -12.35
C GLN A 333 -1.81 -10.04 -13.87
N ASP A 334 -2.99 -10.16 -14.49
CA ASP A 334 -3.22 -9.89 -15.91
C ASP A 334 -4.54 -9.14 -16.12
N TYR A 335 -4.56 -8.22 -17.10
CA TYR A 335 -5.76 -7.46 -17.44
C TYR A 335 -6.83 -8.31 -18.14
N ASP A 336 -6.50 -9.47 -18.70
CA ASP A 336 -7.44 -10.41 -19.29
C ASP A 336 -8.22 -11.22 -18.22
N GLU A 337 -7.88 -11.09 -16.95
CA GLU A 337 -8.61 -11.73 -15.85
C GLU A 337 -10.05 -11.21 -15.76
N TRP A 338 -10.98 -12.12 -15.43
CA TRP A 338 -12.41 -11.80 -15.36
C TRP A 338 -12.71 -10.59 -14.49
N LEU A 339 -11.99 -10.44 -13.38
CA LEU A 339 -12.22 -9.38 -12.39
C LEU A 339 -11.88 -8.00 -12.95
N TRP A 340 -10.93 -7.92 -13.88
CA TRP A 340 -10.58 -6.67 -14.55
C TRP A 340 -11.54 -6.32 -15.68
N GLN A 341 -12.01 -7.34 -16.39
CA GLN A 341 -12.92 -7.19 -17.55
C GLN A 341 -14.39 -6.98 -17.15
N ALA A 342 -14.79 -7.47 -15.98
CA ALA A 342 -16.15 -7.36 -15.47
C ALA A 342 -16.52 -5.91 -15.10
N ASP A 343 -17.77 -5.54 -15.37
CA ASP A 343 -18.35 -4.30 -14.88
C ASP A 343 -18.64 -4.37 -13.37
N ASP A 344 -18.98 -3.23 -12.77
CA ASP A 344 -19.16 -3.13 -11.33
C ASP A 344 -20.33 -3.97 -10.81
N GLU A 345 -21.40 -4.12 -11.60
CA GLU A 345 -22.59 -4.88 -11.23
C GLU A 345 -22.29 -6.39 -11.19
N GLU A 346 -21.53 -6.90 -12.17
CA GLU A 346 -21.08 -8.29 -12.18
C GLU A 346 -20.12 -8.59 -11.01
N VAL A 347 -19.17 -7.69 -10.71
CA VAL A 347 -18.25 -7.85 -9.58
C VAL A 347 -19.02 -7.83 -8.26
N GLU A 348 -19.91 -6.87 -8.07
CA GLU A 348 -20.77 -6.76 -6.89
C GLU A 348 -21.59 -8.04 -6.69
N ASP A 349 -22.30 -8.50 -7.73
CA ASP A 349 -23.17 -9.66 -7.63
C ASP A 349 -22.41 -10.93 -7.25
N ARG A 350 -21.26 -11.15 -7.91
CA ARG A 350 -20.43 -12.32 -7.65
C ARG A 350 -19.79 -12.28 -6.27
N TRP A 351 -19.32 -11.12 -5.83
CA TRP A 351 -18.70 -10.98 -4.51
C TRP A 351 -19.72 -11.11 -3.38
N LEU A 352 -20.86 -10.42 -3.45
CA LEU A 352 -21.90 -10.50 -2.43
C LEU A 352 -22.54 -11.89 -2.37
N SER A 353 -22.73 -12.56 -3.51
CA SER A 353 -23.23 -13.95 -3.54
C SER A 353 -22.26 -14.90 -2.85
N HIS A 354 -20.95 -14.77 -3.12
CA HIS A 354 -19.95 -15.61 -2.46
C HIS A 354 -19.82 -15.31 -0.96
N ILE A 355 -19.96 -14.04 -0.56
CA ILE A 355 -20.04 -13.66 0.86
C ILE A 355 -21.24 -14.36 1.53
N GLY A 356 -22.41 -14.40 0.88
CA GLY A 356 -23.59 -15.12 1.39
C GLY A 356 -23.37 -16.63 1.52
N ASP A 357 -22.61 -17.25 0.61
CA ASP A 357 -22.22 -18.65 0.71
C ASP A 357 -21.28 -18.90 1.91
N MET A 358 -20.39 -17.94 2.20
CA MET A 358 -19.45 -18.02 3.32
C MET A 358 -20.09 -17.73 4.67
N PHE A 359 -21.04 -16.79 4.73
CA PHE A 359 -21.67 -16.31 5.95
C PHE A 359 -23.18 -16.48 5.86
N PRO A 360 -23.75 -17.61 6.33
CA PRO A 360 -25.18 -17.88 6.21
C PRO A 360 -26.11 -16.89 6.93
N GLU A 361 -25.57 -16.08 7.83
CA GLU A 361 -26.29 -15.00 8.54
C GLU A 361 -26.25 -13.66 7.78
N PHE A 362 -25.44 -13.54 6.73
CA PHE A 362 -25.38 -12.35 5.89
C PHE A 362 -26.70 -12.16 5.13
N ASP A 363 -27.33 -11.00 5.33
CA ASP A 363 -28.47 -10.56 4.54
C ASP A 363 -28.01 -9.56 3.48
N ARG A 364 -28.22 -9.88 2.20
CA ARG A 364 -27.88 -8.98 1.10
C ARG A 364 -28.73 -7.70 1.12
N ASP A 365 -29.94 -7.75 1.69
CA ASP A 365 -30.79 -6.57 1.83
C ASP A 365 -30.23 -5.56 2.85
N SER A 366 -29.22 -5.93 3.65
CA SER A 366 -28.50 -5.03 4.55
C SER A 366 -27.47 -4.14 3.83
N VAL A 367 -27.17 -4.42 2.55
CA VAL A 367 -26.22 -3.65 1.74
C VAL A 367 -26.92 -2.42 1.17
N GLN A 368 -26.38 -1.23 1.48
CA GLN A 368 -26.92 0.05 1.04
C GLN A 368 -26.25 0.56 -0.23
N GLU A 369 -24.94 0.34 -0.35
CA GLU A 369 -24.13 0.84 -1.45
C GLU A 369 -22.87 0.00 -1.61
N VAL A 370 -22.45 -0.26 -2.84
CA VAL A 370 -21.14 -0.81 -3.18
C VAL A 370 -20.43 0.17 -4.10
N ARG A 371 -19.22 0.58 -3.72
CA ARG A 371 -18.35 1.44 -4.54
C ARG A 371 -17.07 0.69 -4.87
N ILE A 372 -16.79 0.51 -6.16
CA ILE A 372 -15.64 -0.27 -6.63
C ILE A 372 -14.56 0.67 -7.17
N ALA A 373 -13.35 0.50 -6.67
CA ALA A 373 -12.14 1.14 -7.17
C ALA A 373 -11.23 0.12 -7.85
N ARG A 374 -10.68 0.49 -9.00
CA ARG A 374 -9.64 -0.27 -9.72
C ARG A 374 -8.38 0.55 -9.80
N ASN A 375 -7.23 -0.07 -9.57
CA ASN A 375 -5.93 0.51 -9.88
C ASN A 375 -5.11 -0.50 -10.68
N PRO A 376 -4.65 -0.14 -11.90
CA PRO A 376 -3.95 -1.07 -12.78
C PRO A 376 -2.56 -1.47 -12.25
N ARG A 377 -1.94 -0.63 -11.42
CA ARG A 377 -0.61 -0.84 -10.86
C ARG A 377 -0.61 -0.50 -9.38
N ALA A 378 -1.34 -1.29 -8.59
CA ALA A 378 -1.58 -1.00 -7.18
C ALA A 378 -0.42 -1.39 -6.26
N ALA A 379 0.39 -2.37 -6.65
CA ALA A 379 1.55 -2.81 -5.87
C ALA A 379 2.63 -3.41 -6.79
N PRO A 380 3.92 -3.23 -6.47
CA PRO A 380 4.98 -4.02 -7.08
C PRO A 380 4.82 -5.51 -6.77
N VAL A 381 5.29 -6.36 -7.68
CA VAL A 381 5.59 -7.76 -7.40
C VAL A 381 7.04 -7.83 -6.93
N TYR A 382 7.26 -8.05 -5.63
CA TYR A 382 8.59 -8.13 -5.02
C TYR A 382 9.27 -9.46 -5.37
N GLU A 383 9.72 -9.56 -6.61
CA GLU A 383 10.41 -10.74 -7.13
C GLU A 383 11.86 -10.86 -6.64
N ARG A 384 12.53 -11.93 -7.05
CA ARG A 384 13.94 -12.16 -6.72
C ARG A 384 14.83 -11.23 -7.55
N GLY A 385 15.82 -10.63 -6.90
CA GLY A 385 16.66 -9.59 -7.52
C GLY A 385 15.96 -8.24 -7.68
N TYR A 386 14.87 -7.98 -6.93
CA TYR A 386 14.09 -6.74 -7.06
C TYR A 386 14.93 -5.47 -6.87
N LEU A 387 15.96 -5.48 -6.00
CA LEU A 387 16.79 -4.29 -5.76
C LEU A 387 17.58 -3.85 -6.99
N ASP A 388 17.91 -4.75 -7.91
CA ASP A 388 18.56 -4.42 -9.18
C ASP A 388 17.60 -3.72 -10.16
N LEU A 389 16.28 -3.86 -9.95
CA LEU A 389 15.23 -3.28 -10.80
C LEU A 389 14.71 -1.93 -10.25
N VAL A 390 15.11 -1.56 -9.03
CA VAL A 390 14.65 -0.33 -8.38
C VAL A 390 15.08 0.88 -9.19
N VAL A 391 14.12 1.74 -9.49
CA VAL A 391 14.38 3.01 -10.18
C VAL A 391 15.13 3.95 -9.24
N PRO A 392 16.31 4.49 -9.63
CA PRO A 392 17.06 5.39 -8.78
C PRO A 392 16.33 6.73 -8.58
N TYR A 393 16.56 7.38 -7.44
CA TYR A 393 15.92 8.68 -7.15
C TYR A 393 16.38 9.81 -8.07
N ASP A 394 17.60 9.73 -8.59
CA ASP A 394 18.23 10.70 -9.49
C ASP A 394 18.60 9.97 -10.79
N LEU A 395 17.95 10.37 -11.88
CA LEU A 395 18.11 9.73 -13.18
C LEU A 395 19.13 10.43 -14.08
N GLY A 396 19.83 11.46 -13.58
CA GLY A 396 20.76 12.26 -14.38
C GLY A 396 21.92 11.46 -15.01
N GLN A 397 22.29 10.32 -14.41
CA GLN A 397 23.31 9.44 -15.00
C GLN A 397 22.76 8.48 -16.06
N GLU A 398 21.45 8.19 -16.03
CA GLU A 398 20.83 7.17 -16.87
C GLU A 398 20.03 7.76 -18.03
N THR A 399 19.48 8.96 -17.86
CA THR A 399 18.63 9.62 -18.87
C THR A 399 18.98 11.10 -19.03
N VAL A 400 18.37 11.97 -18.22
CA VAL A 400 18.36 13.42 -18.39
C VAL A 400 18.73 14.06 -17.05
N GLU A 401 19.66 15.01 -17.06
CA GLU A 401 20.03 15.77 -15.87
C GLU A 401 18.83 16.59 -15.37
N GLY A 402 18.55 16.55 -14.07
CA GLY A 402 17.40 17.24 -13.47
C GLY A 402 16.12 16.41 -13.39
N VAL A 403 16.13 15.12 -13.76
CA VAL A 403 14.98 14.23 -13.57
C VAL A 403 15.17 13.34 -12.35
N TYR A 404 14.16 13.33 -11.49
CA TYR A 404 14.12 12.59 -10.24
C TYR A 404 12.85 11.73 -10.14
N TYR A 405 12.91 10.59 -9.44
CA TYR A 405 11.78 9.67 -9.33
C TYR A 405 11.44 9.31 -7.89
N ALA A 406 10.22 9.63 -7.46
CA ALA A 406 9.68 9.37 -6.12
C ALA A 406 8.53 8.35 -6.10
N GLY A 407 8.29 7.64 -7.21
CA GLY A 407 7.18 6.71 -7.35
C GLY A 407 7.36 5.36 -6.65
N MET A 408 6.40 4.45 -6.84
CA MET A 408 6.35 3.16 -6.14
C MET A 408 7.48 2.18 -6.49
N ALA A 409 8.20 2.43 -7.60
CA ALA A 409 9.34 1.62 -8.02
C ALA A 409 10.67 2.04 -7.36
N SER A 410 10.64 2.99 -6.42
CA SER A 410 11.83 3.50 -5.73
C SER A 410 12.22 2.65 -4.52
N ARG A 411 13.45 2.86 -4.00
CA ARG A 411 14.03 2.06 -2.92
C ARG A 411 13.22 2.11 -1.62
N ALA A 412 12.62 3.25 -1.28
CA ALA A 412 11.84 3.42 -0.05
C ALA A 412 10.57 2.55 0.01
N GLN A 413 10.18 1.96 -1.12
CA GLN A 413 9.01 1.10 -1.24
C GLN A 413 9.38 -0.39 -1.22
N TYR A 414 10.65 -0.70 -0.98
CA TYR A 414 11.16 -2.05 -0.77
C TYR A 414 11.38 -2.34 0.73
N PRO A 415 11.12 -3.58 1.19
CA PRO A 415 10.47 -4.69 0.49
C PRO A 415 8.95 -4.66 0.60
N GLU A 416 8.38 -3.53 1.02
CA GLU A 416 6.94 -3.35 1.16
C GLU A 416 6.54 -1.90 0.90
N ARG A 417 5.47 -1.72 0.13
CA ARG A 417 4.94 -0.39 -0.18
C ARG A 417 4.16 0.19 0.98
N SER A 418 4.29 1.48 1.18
CA SER A 418 3.58 2.22 2.22
C SER A 418 3.43 3.71 1.89
N LEU A 419 2.53 4.40 2.59
CA LEU A 419 2.44 5.86 2.51
C LEU A 419 3.70 6.50 3.10
N ASN A 420 4.26 5.91 4.16
CA ASN A 420 5.54 6.30 4.73
C ASN A 420 6.67 6.24 3.69
N GLY A 421 6.79 5.12 2.97
CA GLY A 421 7.76 4.96 1.89
C GLY A 421 7.59 6.00 0.78
N GLY A 422 6.36 6.46 0.53
CA GLY A 422 6.10 7.54 -0.42
C GLY A 422 6.65 8.88 0.06
N ILE A 423 6.46 9.21 1.34
CA ILE A 423 7.02 10.43 1.95
C ILE A 423 8.55 10.38 1.91
N VAL A 424 9.15 9.25 2.30
CA VAL A 424 10.61 9.05 2.25
C VAL A 424 11.12 9.22 0.82
N ALA A 425 10.48 8.62 -0.18
CA ALA A 425 10.88 8.79 -1.58
C ALA A 425 10.82 10.26 -2.04
N GLY A 426 9.77 10.99 -1.64
CA GLY A 426 9.65 12.42 -1.93
C GLY A 426 10.77 13.25 -1.29
N TYR A 427 11.10 12.98 -0.03
CA TYR A 427 12.20 13.64 0.69
C TYR A 427 13.56 13.32 0.09
N GLU A 428 13.79 12.06 -0.28
CA GLU A 428 15.02 11.61 -0.95
C GLU A 428 15.24 12.35 -2.28
N CYS A 429 14.20 12.57 -3.09
CA CYS A 429 14.31 13.40 -4.29
C CYS A 429 14.59 14.87 -3.96
N ALA A 430 13.86 15.45 -3.01
CA ALA A 430 14.01 16.85 -2.60
C ALA A 430 15.44 17.15 -2.11
N ASP A 431 15.95 16.32 -1.19
CA ASP A 431 17.27 16.48 -0.60
C ASP A 431 18.39 16.36 -1.66
N ARG A 432 18.24 15.47 -2.67
CA ARG A 432 19.21 15.38 -3.79
C ARG A 432 19.16 16.55 -4.77
N ILE A 433 18.01 17.20 -4.93
CA ILE A 433 17.90 18.42 -5.73
C ILE A 433 18.61 19.56 -4.99
N ASP A 434 18.36 19.70 -3.70
CA ASP A 434 18.97 20.73 -2.85
C ASP A 434 20.51 20.61 -2.81
N GLU A 435 21.04 19.40 -2.68
CA GLU A 435 22.49 19.14 -2.68
C GLU A 435 23.21 19.57 -3.97
N LYS A 436 22.49 19.68 -5.10
CA LYS A 436 23.04 20.09 -6.40
C LYS A 436 22.81 21.57 -6.74
N SER A 437 22.02 22.29 -5.94
CA SER A 437 21.56 23.66 -6.23
C SER A 437 22.53 24.77 -5.80
#